data_AF-A0A2V2U5T4-F1
#
_entry.id   AF-A0A2V2U5T4-F1
#
_cell.length_a   1.000
_cell.length_b   1.000
_cell.length_c   1.000
_cell.angle_alpha   90.00
_cell.angle_beta   90.00
_cell.angle_gamma   90.00
#
_symmetry.space_group_name_H-M   'P 1'
#
loop_
_entity.id
_entity.type
_entity.pdbx_description
1 polymer ?
#
loop_
_entity_poly.entity_id
_entity_poly.type
_entity_poly.pdbx_seq_one_letter_code
_entity_poly.pdbx_strand_id
1 'polypeptide(L)'
;MDSPLTYVPLISVYVVAGLFVMALVNFSTMKKNMQKQSEQQIKNLKIQSEQQIYSRIMDARLKLENTDAFTKMATESPLFQARFAVVDSPEEYYITVAIIDLIEFMFRLYKKGMIDSQIWFRWEGYMRGMKTIPKFQKVWEKTKDVHANEFREFINSL
;
A
#
# COMPACT_ATOMS: atom_id res chain seq x y z
N MET A 1 74.13 18.67 -2.56
CA MET A 1 72.86 17.94 -2.73
C MET A 1 71.93 18.40 -1.63
N ASP A 2 70.82 19.04 -1.96
CA ASP A 2 69.88 19.51 -0.94
C ASP A 2 69.26 18.33 -0.21
N SER A 3 69.22 18.43 1.13
CA SER A 3 68.67 17.37 1.96
C SER A 3 67.17 17.23 1.68
N PRO A 4 66.64 15.99 1.55
CA PRO A 4 65.20 15.78 1.39
C PRO A 4 64.35 16.41 2.50
N LEU A 5 64.95 16.73 3.66
CA LEU A 5 64.33 17.48 4.76
C LEU A 5 63.88 18.90 4.38
N THR A 6 64.49 19.54 3.38
CA THR A 6 64.13 20.91 2.95
C THR A 6 62.74 20.98 2.29
N TYR A 7 62.25 19.87 1.73
CA TYR A 7 60.95 19.79 1.05
C TYR A 7 59.81 19.34 1.96
N VAL A 8 60.11 18.91 3.18
CA VAL A 8 59.11 18.42 4.16
C VAL A 8 57.96 19.41 4.41
N PRO A 9 58.19 20.74 4.54
CA PRO A 9 57.10 21.70 4.74
C PRO A 9 56.18 21.83 3.52
N LEU A 10 56.72 21.70 2.31
CA LEU A 10 55.91 21.73 1.08
C LEU A 10 55.11 20.44 0.94
N ILE A 11 55.74 19.28 1.18
CA ILE A 11 55.08 17.97 1.14
C ILE A 11 53.96 17.90 2.18
N SER A 12 54.17 18.42 3.40
CA SER A 12 53.13 18.43 4.44
C SER A 12 51.92 19.28 4.06
N VAL A 13 52.11 20.43 3.42
CA VAL A 13 51.00 21.25 2.89
C VAL A 13 50.19 20.50 1.84
N TYR A 14 50.84 19.79 0.91
CA TYR A 14 50.13 18.97 -0.09
C TYR A 14 49.36 17.80 0.54
N VAL A 15 49.94 17.14 1.55
CA VAL A 15 49.27 16.07 2.29
C VAL A 15 48.03 16.61 3.02
N VAL A 16 48.16 17.73 3.73
CA VAL A 16 47.04 18.36 4.46
C VAL A 16 45.95 18.84 3.49
N ALA A 17 46.33 19.45 2.36
CA ALA A 17 45.38 19.87 1.34
C ALA A 17 44.63 18.68 0.71
N GLY A 18 45.34 17.58 0.42
CA GLY A 18 44.74 16.34 -0.08
C GLY A 18 43.74 15.73 0.90
N LEU A 19 44.10 15.66 2.19
CA LEU A 19 43.20 15.21 3.25
C LEU A 19 41.96 16.10 3.39
N PHE A 20 42.14 17.43 3.27
CA PHE A 20 41.05 18.38 3.33
C PHE A 20 40.05 18.20 2.16
N VAL A 21 40.55 18.03 0.93
CA VAL A 21 39.69 17.75 -0.24
C VAL A 21 38.95 16.42 -0.07
N MET A 22 39.62 15.37 0.38
CA MET A 22 38.95 14.08 0.65
C MET A 22 37.88 14.20 1.73
N ALA A 23 38.12 14.98 2.79
CA ALA A 23 37.13 15.23 3.83
C ALA A 23 35.89 15.94 3.28
N LEU A 24 36.05 16.94 2.40
CA LEU A 24 34.93 17.64 1.75
C LEU A 24 34.12 16.71 0.84
N VAL A 25 34.78 15.86 0.06
CA VAL A 25 34.12 14.87 -0.81
C VAL A 25 33.34 13.84 0.01
N ASN A 26 33.95 13.32 1.09
CA ASN A 26 33.30 12.37 1.99
C ASN A 26 32.09 13.01 2.69
N PHE A 27 32.22 14.24 3.19
CA PHE A 27 31.13 14.97 3.80
C PHE A 27 29.98 15.23 2.82
N SER A 28 30.29 15.65 1.58
CA SER A 28 29.26 15.85 0.55
C SER A 28 28.53 14.55 0.22
N THR A 29 29.24 13.43 0.14
CA THR A 29 28.67 12.12 -0.17
C THR A 29 27.80 11.63 0.99
N MET A 30 28.28 11.78 2.22
CA MET A 30 27.53 11.46 3.43
C MET A 30 26.23 12.28 3.51
N LYS A 31 26.29 13.59 3.27
CA LYS A 31 25.11 14.46 3.28
C LYS A 31 24.09 14.03 2.22
N LYS A 32 24.52 13.72 1.00
CA LYS A 32 23.64 13.21 -0.08
C LYS A 32 23.00 11.88 0.31
N ASN A 33 23.75 10.97 0.92
CA ASN A 33 23.23 9.68 1.34
C ASN A 33 22.23 9.80 2.50
N MET A 34 22.52 10.64 3.50
CA MET A 34 21.61 10.95 4.59
C MET A 34 20.29 11.56 4.08
N GLN A 35 20.37 12.46 3.10
CA GLN A 35 19.17 13.06 2.50
C GLN A 35 18.32 11.99 1.79
N LYS A 36 18.93 11.15 0.95
CA LYS A 36 18.22 10.04 0.27
C LYS A 36 17.59 9.08 1.27
N GLN A 37 18.31 8.74 2.33
CA GLN A 37 17.82 7.87 3.39
C GLN A 37 16.63 8.50 4.12
N SER A 38 16.69 9.80 4.43
CA SER A 38 15.59 10.54 5.04
C SER A 38 14.35 10.60 4.15
N GLU A 39 14.53 10.89 2.86
CA GLU A 39 13.44 10.89 1.86
C GLU A 39 12.76 9.52 1.78
N GLN A 40 13.55 8.44 1.79
CA GLN A 40 13.04 7.08 1.76
C GLN A 40 12.31 6.70 3.07
N GLN A 41 12.82 7.13 4.22
CA GLN A 41 12.14 6.95 5.50
C GLN A 41 10.79 7.68 5.53
N ILE A 42 10.74 8.94 5.09
CA ILE A 42 9.50 9.71 5.01
C ILE A 42 8.50 9.03 4.07
N LYS A 43 8.96 8.53 2.92
CA LYS A 43 8.10 7.79 1.98
C LYS A 43 7.51 6.53 2.62
N ASN A 44 8.33 5.75 3.32
CA ASN A 44 7.87 4.54 4.00
C ASN A 44 6.87 4.86 5.12
N LEU A 45 7.13 5.91 5.91
CA LEU A 45 6.22 6.39 6.95
C LEU A 45 4.87 6.85 6.39
N LYS A 46 4.88 7.59 5.26
CA LYS A 46 3.64 8.01 4.58
C LYS A 46 2.83 6.80 4.15
N ILE A 47 3.45 5.81 3.52
CA ILE A 47 2.76 4.59 3.08
C ILE A 47 2.16 3.82 4.27
N GLN A 48 2.92 3.65 5.35
CA GLN A 48 2.42 3.00 6.57
C GLN A 48 1.25 3.78 7.18
N SER A 49 1.33 5.12 7.21
CA SER A 49 0.26 5.99 7.71
C SER A 49 -1.00 5.87 6.86
N GLU A 50 -0.89 5.91 5.53
CA GLU A 50 -2.02 5.71 4.60
C GLU A 50 -2.73 4.38 4.85
N GLN A 51 -1.96 3.30 5.07
CA GLN A 51 -2.52 1.98 5.35
C GLN A 51 -3.26 1.93 6.69
N GLN A 52 -2.68 2.50 7.74
CA GLN A 52 -3.32 2.58 9.05
C GLN A 52 -4.61 3.39 8.99
N ILE A 53 -4.61 4.52 8.27
CA ILE A 53 -5.80 5.34 8.06
C ILE A 53 -6.86 4.53 7.31
N TYR A 54 -6.49 3.87 6.21
CA TYR A 54 -7.42 3.05 5.43
C TYR A 54 -8.03 1.93 6.27
N SER A 55 -7.21 1.21 7.04
CA SER A 55 -7.69 0.14 7.94
C SER A 55 -8.69 0.66 8.97
N ARG A 56 -8.43 1.82 9.57
CA ARG A 56 -9.33 2.45 10.54
C ARG A 56 -10.65 2.90 9.92
N ILE A 57 -10.59 3.48 8.71
CA ILE A 57 -11.79 3.88 7.97
C ILE A 57 -12.63 2.65 7.62
N MET A 58 -12.00 1.56 7.18
CA MET A 58 -12.71 0.32 6.87
C MET A 58 -13.40 -0.27 8.11
N ASP A 59 -12.70 -0.35 9.23
CA ASP A 59 -13.28 -0.83 10.50
C ASP A 59 -14.46 0.04 10.96
N ALA A 60 -14.32 1.37 10.87
CA ALA A 60 -15.41 2.30 11.19
C ALA A 60 -16.61 2.12 10.25
N ARG A 61 -16.37 1.94 8.94
CA ARG A 61 -17.42 1.69 7.94
C ARG A 61 -18.17 0.40 8.26
N LEU A 62 -17.48 -0.71 8.51
CA LEU A 62 -18.11 -1.99 8.83
C LEU A 62 -18.98 -1.90 10.10
N LYS A 63 -18.50 -1.18 11.12
CA LYS A 63 -19.29 -0.93 12.34
C LYS A 63 -20.56 -0.13 12.09
N LEU A 64 -20.52 0.84 11.17
CA LEU A 64 -21.69 1.65 10.81
C LEU A 64 -22.68 0.87 9.94
N GLU A 65 -22.17 0.17 8.91
CA GLU A 65 -22.99 -0.57 7.94
C GLU A 65 -23.71 -1.76 8.58
N ASN A 66 -23.11 -2.38 9.60
CA ASN A 66 -23.73 -3.48 10.35
C ASN A 66 -24.79 -3.04 11.38
N THR A 67 -25.27 -1.79 11.32
CA THR A 67 -26.37 -1.34 12.18
C THR A 67 -27.72 -1.45 11.47
N ASP A 68 -28.76 -1.79 12.24
CA ASP A 68 -30.14 -1.76 11.75
C ASP A 68 -30.55 -0.38 11.24
N ALA A 69 -30.06 0.69 11.90
CA ALA A 69 -30.33 2.06 11.53
C ALA A 69 -29.78 2.38 10.14
N PHE A 70 -28.52 2.03 9.87
CA PHE A 70 -27.94 2.19 8.54
C PHE A 70 -28.67 1.35 7.51
N THR A 71 -28.97 0.09 7.82
CA THR A 71 -29.67 -0.80 6.90
C THR A 71 -31.04 -0.25 6.51
N LYS A 72 -31.81 0.28 7.47
CA LYS A 72 -33.10 0.95 7.19
C LYS A 72 -32.92 2.14 6.26
N MET A 73 -31.96 3.04 6.54
CA MET A 73 -31.67 4.17 5.65
C MET A 73 -31.21 3.72 4.26
N ALA A 74 -30.36 2.68 4.19
CA ALA A 74 -29.88 2.13 2.93
C ALA A 74 -31.04 1.57 2.09
N THR A 75 -32.04 0.93 2.71
CA THR A 75 -33.20 0.41 1.97
C THR A 75 -34.07 1.50 1.33
N GLU A 76 -33.94 2.77 1.72
CA GLU A 76 -34.62 3.89 1.05
C GLU A 76 -33.99 4.21 -0.32
N SER A 77 -32.76 3.74 -0.57
CA SER A 77 -32.05 3.95 -1.83
C SER A 77 -32.34 2.84 -2.84
N PRO A 78 -32.84 3.15 -4.05
CA PRO A 78 -33.03 2.15 -5.12
C PRO A 78 -31.73 1.41 -5.48
N LEU A 79 -30.58 2.07 -5.34
CA LEU A 79 -29.27 1.48 -5.58
C LEU A 79 -28.99 0.33 -4.61
N PHE A 80 -29.24 0.55 -3.31
CA PHE A 80 -29.03 -0.47 -2.28
C PHE A 80 -30.11 -1.55 -2.33
N GLN A 81 -31.36 -1.21 -2.64
CA GLN A 81 -32.41 -2.20 -2.89
C GLN A 81 -32.00 -3.21 -3.98
N ALA A 82 -31.49 -2.71 -5.11
CA ALA A 82 -31.02 -3.56 -6.21
C ALA A 82 -29.83 -4.45 -5.82
N ARG A 83 -29.02 -4.02 -4.84
CA ARG A 83 -27.87 -4.77 -4.32
C ARG A 83 -28.27 -5.78 -3.24
N PHE A 84 -29.23 -5.47 -2.38
CA PHE A 84 -29.76 -6.42 -1.40
C PHE A 84 -30.59 -7.50 -2.06
N ALA A 85 -31.26 -7.21 -3.18
CA ALA A 85 -32.07 -8.18 -3.91
C ALA A 85 -31.29 -9.39 -4.47
N VAL A 86 -29.95 -9.36 -4.47
CA VAL A 86 -29.12 -10.48 -4.96
C VAL A 86 -28.59 -11.41 -3.85
N VAL A 87 -28.94 -11.13 -2.59
CA VAL A 87 -28.58 -11.90 -1.39
C VAL A 87 -29.81 -12.16 -0.53
N ASP A 88 -29.68 -13.01 0.50
CA ASP A 88 -30.84 -13.37 1.34
C ASP A 88 -31.06 -12.34 2.47
N SER A 89 -30.02 -11.60 2.84
CA SER A 89 -30.10 -10.52 3.84
C SER A 89 -29.13 -9.37 3.51
N PRO A 90 -29.41 -8.12 3.94
CA PRO A 90 -28.47 -7.01 3.82
C PRO A 90 -27.10 -7.31 4.44
N GLU A 91 -27.07 -8.07 5.54
CA GLU A 91 -25.84 -8.52 6.20
C GLU A 91 -24.93 -9.34 5.27
N GLU A 92 -25.49 -10.29 4.52
CA GLU A 92 -24.72 -11.08 3.55
C GLU A 92 -24.09 -10.19 2.46
N TYR A 93 -24.80 -9.14 2.03
CA TYR A 93 -24.25 -8.16 1.10
C TYR A 93 -23.07 -7.40 1.73
N TYR A 94 -23.21 -6.90 2.96
CA TYR A 94 -22.14 -6.15 3.63
C TYR A 94 -20.91 -7.02 3.87
N ILE A 95 -21.09 -8.27 4.30
CA ILE A 95 -20.00 -9.24 4.43
C ILE A 95 -19.30 -9.45 3.09
N THR A 96 -20.07 -9.62 2.02
CA THR A 96 -19.50 -9.85 0.69
C THR A 96 -18.69 -8.65 0.20
N VAL A 97 -19.22 -7.43 0.34
CA VAL A 97 -18.51 -6.20 -0.02
C VAL A 97 -17.26 -6.00 0.84
N ALA A 98 -17.34 -6.27 2.15
CA ALA A 98 -16.19 -6.21 3.04
C ALA A 98 -15.05 -7.13 2.59
N ILE A 99 -15.39 -8.35 2.15
CA ILE A 99 -14.42 -9.29 1.60
C ILE A 99 -13.81 -8.74 0.30
N ILE A 100 -14.63 -8.22 -0.62
CA ILE A 100 -14.13 -7.64 -1.88
C ILE A 100 -13.16 -6.49 -1.60
N ASP A 101 -13.52 -5.57 -0.70
CA ASP A 101 -12.69 -4.42 -0.35
C ASP A 101 -11.38 -4.83 0.34
N LEU A 102 -11.41 -5.88 1.17
CA LEU A 102 -10.22 -6.46 1.77
C LEU A 102 -9.29 -7.02 0.70
N ILE A 103 -9.83 -7.76 -0.27
CA ILE A 103 -9.02 -8.33 -1.36
C ILE A 103 -8.47 -7.22 -2.27
N GLU A 104 -9.23 -6.16 -2.55
CA GLU A 104 -8.71 -5.00 -3.29
C GLU A 104 -7.56 -4.33 -2.55
N PHE A 105 -7.68 -4.19 -1.22
CA PHE A 105 -6.59 -3.66 -0.42
C PHE A 105 -5.35 -4.54 -0.52
N MET A 106 -5.48 -5.86 -0.34
CA MET A 106 -4.37 -6.80 -0.48
C MET A 106 -3.75 -6.77 -1.89
N PHE A 107 -4.56 -6.67 -2.94
CA PHE A 107 -4.11 -6.52 -4.32
C PHE A 107 -3.25 -5.25 -4.49
N ARG A 108 -3.70 -4.12 -3.94
CA ARG A 108 -2.93 -2.86 -3.97
C ARG A 108 -1.61 -2.96 -3.22
N LEU A 109 -1.59 -3.66 -2.08
CA LEU A 109 -0.35 -3.92 -1.33
C LEU A 109 0.64 -4.76 -2.16
N TYR A 110 0.15 -5.79 -2.83
CA TYR A 110 0.96 -6.64 -3.71
C TYR A 110 1.56 -5.83 -4.86
N LYS A 111 0.74 -5.04 -5.55
CA LYS A 111 1.18 -4.17 -6.66
C LYS A 111 2.23 -3.15 -6.23
N LYS A 112 2.23 -2.74 -4.96
CA LYS A 112 3.23 -1.84 -4.37
C LYS A 112 4.49 -2.57 -3.86
N GLY A 113 4.57 -3.89 -4.01
CA GLY A 113 5.71 -4.70 -3.53
C GLY A 113 5.77 -4.80 -2.01
N MET A 114 4.64 -4.66 -1.32
CA MET A 114 4.58 -4.63 0.15
C MET A 114 4.20 -5.96 0.79
N ILE A 115 3.67 -6.89 0.00
CA ILE A 115 3.47 -8.28 0.42
C ILE A 115 4.20 -9.19 -0.56
N ASP A 116 4.78 -10.27 -0.03
CA ASP A 116 5.48 -11.24 -0.85
C ASP A 116 4.50 -12.07 -1.71
N SER A 117 5.07 -12.74 -2.71
CA SER A 117 4.30 -13.54 -3.67
C SER A 117 3.61 -14.75 -3.05
N GLN A 118 4.14 -15.33 -1.96
CA GLN A 118 3.51 -16.47 -1.29
C GLN A 118 2.28 -16.04 -0.47
N ILE A 119 2.37 -14.90 0.22
CA ILE A 119 1.20 -14.30 0.89
C ILE A 119 0.15 -13.94 -0.15
N TRP A 120 0.55 -13.30 -1.25
CA TRP A 120 -0.38 -12.97 -2.33
C TRP A 120 -1.06 -14.21 -2.92
N PHE A 121 -0.30 -15.27 -3.20
CA PHE A 121 -0.84 -16.55 -3.72
C PHE A 121 -1.95 -17.13 -2.84
N ARG A 122 -1.82 -17.02 -1.51
CA ARG A 122 -2.87 -17.46 -0.57
C ARG A 122 -4.15 -16.63 -0.70
N TRP A 123 -4.02 -15.31 -0.84
CA TRP A 123 -5.16 -14.41 -1.02
C TRP A 123 -5.83 -14.61 -2.38
N GLU A 124 -5.05 -14.85 -3.43
CA GLU A 124 -5.56 -15.22 -4.74
C GLU A 124 -6.35 -16.52 -4.68
N GLY A 125 -5.81 -17.56 -4.03
CA GLY A 125 -6.50 -18.83 -3.82
C GLY A 125 -7.81 -18.68 -3.02
N TYR A 126 -7.79 -17.87 -1.95
CA TYR A 126 -9.00 -17.53 -1.20
C TYR A 126 -10.04 -16.85 -2.09
N MET A 127 -9.63 -15.88 -2.90
CA MET A 127 -10.52 -15.15 -3.80
C MET A 127 -11.11 -16.06 -4.89
N ARG A 128 -10.33 -16.99 -5.44
CA ARG A 128 -10.83 -18.03 -6.37
C ARG A 128 -11.92 -18.87 -5.71
N GLY A 129 -11.73 -19.27 -4.44
CA GLY A 129 -12.76 -19.96 -3.66
C GLY A 129 -14.00 -19.10 -3.45
N MET A 130 -13.85 -17.82 -3.11
CA MET A 130 -15.00 -16.91 -2.96
C MET A 130 -15.80 -16.78 -4.27
N LYS A 131 -15.13 -16.74 -5.43
CA LYS A 131 -15.80 -16.70 -6.73
C LYS A 131 -16.63 -17.93 -7.05
N THR A 132 -16.44 -19.07 -6.38
CA THR A 132 -17.33 -20.23 -6.59
C THR A 132 -18.68 -20.09 -5.88
N ILE A 133 -18.84 -19.09 -5.01
CA ILE A 133 -20.09 -18.82 -4.28
C ILE A 133 -21.02 -17.98 -5.18
N PRO A 134 -22.22 -18.47 -5.56
CA PRO A 134 -23.09 -17.75 -6.50
C PRO A 134 -23.52 -16.36 -6.02
N LYS A 135 -23.80 -16.19 -4.72
CA LYS A 135 -24.16 -14.89 -4.13
C LYS A 135 -23.00 -13.90 -4.25
N PHE A 136 -21.77 -14.35 -4.00
CA PHE A 136 -20.57 -13.53 -4.15
C PHE A 136 -20.45 -12.99 -5.58
N GLN A 137 -20.62 -13.85 -6.59
CA GLN A 137 -20.58 -13.42 -8.00
C GLN A 137 -21.65 -12.39 -8.32
N LYS A 138 -22.89 -12.59 -7.85
CA LYS A 138 -23.97 -11.63 -8.11
C LYS A 138 -23.68 -10.27 -7.48
N VAL A 139 -23.15 -10.23 -6.26
CA VAL A 139 -22.73 -8.98 -5.62
C VAL A 139 -21.61 -8.33 -6.41
N TRP A 140 -20.57 -9.09 -6.79
CA TRP A 140 -19.47 -8.60 -7.62
C TRP A 140 -19.99 -7.95 -8.91
N GLU A 141 -20.88 -8.60 -9.66
CA GLU A 141 -21.43 -8.03 -10.89
C GLU A 141 -22.21 -6.72 -10.66
N LYS A 142 -22.85 -6.56 -9.50
CA LYS A 142 -23.58 -5.34 -9.12
C LYS A 142 -22.69 -4.22 -8.60
N THR A 143 -21.47 -4.52 -8.14
CA THR A 143 -20.59 -3.54 -7.49
C THR A 143 -19.28 -3.31 -8.23
N LYS A 144 -18.89 -4.15 -9.19
CA LYS A 144 -17.58 -4.11 -9.85
C LYS A 144 -17.17 -2.70 -10.31
N ASP A 145 -18.12 -1.92 -10.83
CA ASP A 145 -17.86 -0.59 -11.40
C ASP A 145 -17.37 0.46 -10.40
N VAL A 146 -17.52 0.24 -9.09
CA VAL A 146 -16.95 1.14 -8.07
C VAL A 146 -15.46 0.86 -7.81
N HIS A 147 -14.93 -0.27 -8.30
CA HIS A 147 -13.57 -0.70 -8.06
C HIS A 147 -12.62 -0.29 -9.19
N ALA A 148 -11.32 -0.21 -8.89
CA ALA A 148 -10.30 0.16 -9.87
C ALA A 148 -10.26 -0.82 -11.06
N ASN A 149 -9.99 -0.32 -12.27
CA ASN A 149 -9.95 -1.12 -13.51
C ASN A 149 -9.03 -2.34 -13.40
N GLU A 150 -7.79 -2.14 -12.94
CA GLU A 150 -6.83 -3.24 -12.78
C GLU A 150 -7.34 -4.32 -11.83
N PHE A 151 -8.04 -3.92 -10.75
CA PHE A 151 -8.62 -4.87 -9.82
C PHE A 151 -9.80 -5.61 -10.44
N ARG A 152 -10.64 -4.92 -11.21
CA ARG A 152 -11.73 -5.55 -11.97
C ARG A 152 -11.20 -6.59 -12.94
N GLU A 153 -10.17 -6.26 -13.71
CA GLU A 153 -9.51 -7.17 -14.64
C GLU A 153 -8.95 -8.40 -13.92
N PHE A 154 -8.27 -8.19 -12.79
CA PHE A 154 -7.80 -9.28 -11.94
C PHE A 154 -8.95 -10.20 -11.50
N ILE A 155 -9.99 -9.67 -10.85
CA ILE A 155 -11.10 -10.49 -10.36
C ILE A 155 -11.80 -11.22 -11.51
N ASN A 156 -11.98 -10.58 -12.67
CA ASN A 156 -12.61 -11.21 -13.83
C ASN A 156 -11.74 -12.32 -14.45
N SER A 157 -10.42 -12.26 -14.29
CA SER A 157 -9.48 -13.28 -14.78
C SER A 157 -9.37 -14.53 -13.90
N LEU A 158 -9.86 -14.48 -12.66
CA LEU A 158 -9.81 -15.59 -11.69
C LEU A 158 -10.80 -16.72 -12.00
#